data_AF-A0A6L8W9M2-F1
#
_entry.id   AF-A0A6L8W9M2-F1
#
_cell.length_a   1.000
_cell.length_b   1.000
_cell.length_c   1.000
_cell.angle_alpha   90.00
_cell.angle_beta   90.00
_cell.angle_gamma   90.00
#
_symmetry.space_group_name_H-M   'P 1'
#
loop_
_entity.id
_entity.type
_entity.pdbx_description
1 polymer ?
#
loop_
_entity_poly.entity_id
_entity_poly.type
_entity_poly.pdbx_seq_one_letter_code
_entity_poly.pdbx_strand_id
1 'polypeptide(L)'
;MADFMNEDNTQTASSDPWRNGSLTSRPGVLIRRLHQIHTALFALECGDQNITPVMYSVLSALQQHGAVDQTTLAKAVAIDKTNMTDILDRLKKRGLIKRRVSSSDRRVRLTSLTEEGQNILSTLDERAQRAHNRTVESLAPEDRPRLIEMMTQIINANTPNSDEQIPITTSGDKIAASISRSSSATQKSYKKLIAVEPALTRIAKLEDLITNLPDRTLLHAGPPFSDLAALPRPMRNSLIAAARLEGWATSEEEALSQLQSGKLHLRPAQDFGVVTPLAFIVGPSAYCLEVEDLAAPGHRRLSPLNDGPLPYALRLGNGHPDGLALLHRMSEHIGSVLAKMLTTPIPLLPILDHGLRNGDDLHGQVAAAQEQVRRLFPDPDDSETADYLASAGQFSLNIIMATAALMIGAGADVSESNMVIACGGNGQEIGYKLASDPSSWITLPALPPVGIKFEGQEMADALPAIGDSAVIDALGFGAACLRTAPSLGEGYRGHIHPDFFSPAAHAPFIGPHPALSDSSIMLGLDLTRPRSCLGINLGMVERTGTTGLIGRGVSSWPEG
;
A
#
# COMPACT_ATOMS: atom_id res chain seq x y z
N MET A 1 23.36 47.29 48.29
CA MET A 1 24.17 47.36 47.06
C MET A 1 24.02 46.01 46.39
N ALA A 2 23.24 45.97 45.30
CA ALA A 2 22.86 44.83 44.44
C ALA A 2 22.00 43.73 45.13
N ASP A 3 20.77 43.37 44.76
CA ASP A 3 19.99 43.44 43.51
C ASP A 3 20.73 42.94 42.27
N PHE A 4 20.42 41.73 41.79
CA PHE A 4 20.12 41.41 40.39
C PHE A 4 19.71 39.92 40.24
N MET A 5 18.42 39.74 39.95
CA MET A 5 17.78 38.80 39.01
C MET A 5 18.42 37.42 38.72
N ASN A 6 17.64 36.37 38.95
CA ASN A 6 17.57 35.22 38.03
C ASN A 6 16.11 34.78 37.87
N GLU A 7 15.53 35.29 36.79
CA GLU A 7 14.55 34.71 35.85
C GLU A 7 13.50 33.72 36.37
N ASP A 8 12.28 34.26 36.50
CA ASP A 8 11.04 33.55 36.23
C ASP A 8 11.04 33.00 34.80
N ASN A 9 11.11 31.69 34.65
CA ASN A 9 10.62 31.00 33.45
C ASN A 9 9.77 29.80 33.87
N THR A 10 8.60 30.10 34.44
CA THR A 10 7.54 29.10 34.55
C THR A 10 6.81 29.04 33.20
N GLN A 11 7.23 28.05 32.41
CA GLN A 11 6.51 27.58 31.23
C GLN A 11 5.04 27.34 31.59
N THR A 12 4.15 28.08 30.94
CA THR A 12 2.73 27.74 30.88
C THR A 12 2.57 26.48 30.03
N ALA A 13 2.60 25.32 30.69
CA ALA A 13 2.19 24.06 30.08
C ALA A 13 0.74 24.19 29.62
N SER A 14 0.53 24.27 28.29
CA SER A 14 -0.76 24.18 27.64
C SER A 14 -1.49 22.91 28.13
N SER A 15 -2.50 23.09 28.97
CA SER A 15 -3.34 22.04 29.55
C SER A 15 -4.37 21.53 28.54
N ASP A 16 -3.93 20.99 27.41
CA ASP A 16 -4.84 20.29 26.49
C ASP A 16 -5.26 18.95 27.12
N PRO A 17 -6.53 18.82 27.57
CA PRO A 17 -7.00 17.62 28.25
C PRO A 17 -6.95 16.38 27.33
N TRP A 18 -6.90 16.57 26.01
CA TRP A 18 -6.85 15.50 25.02
C TRP A 18 -5.44 14.98 24.79
N ARG A 19 -4.42 15.84 24.96
CA ARG A 19 -3.00 15.45 24.88
C ARG A 19 -2.55 14.70 26.13
N ASN A 20 -2.98 15.17 27.30
CA ASN A 20 -2.55 14.60 28.59
C ASN A 20 -3.47 13.50 29.12
N GLY A 21 -4.62 13.25 28.47
CA GLY A 21 -5.57 12.18 28.80
C GLY A 21 -5.34 10.86 28.04
N SER A 22 -6.07 9.81 28.46
CA SER A 22 -6.04 8.49 27.81
C SER A 22 -6.40 8.57 26.33
N LEU A 23 -5.70 7.80 25.48
CA LEU A 23 -6.04 7.63 24.06
C LEU A 23 -7.50 7.21 23.86
N THR A 24 -8.03 6.38 24.78
CA THR A 24 -9.39 5.84 24.72
C THR A 24 -10.48 6.86 25.06
N SER A 25 -10.15 8.00 25.67
CA SER A 25 -11.12 9.07 25.96
C SER A 25 -11.13 10.17 24.90
N ARG A 26 -10.31 10.07 23.85
CA ARG A 26 -10.24 11.09 22.80
C ARG A 26 -11.46 11.01 21.87
N PRO A 27 -12.12 12.15 21.54
CA PRO A 27 -13.32 12.16 20.70
C PRO A 27 -13.15 11.44 19.37
N GLY A 28 -12.03 11.64 18.66
CA GLY A 28 -11.77 10.96 17.38
C GLY A 28 -11.66 9.44 17.48
N VAL A 29 -11.09 8.92 18.58
CA VAL A 29 -11.00 7.47 18.81
C VAL A 29 -12.37 6.90 19.14
N LEU A 30 -13.14 7.59 20.00
CA LEU A 30 -14.50 7.20 20.36
C LEU A 30 -15.43 7.18 19.15
N ILE A 31 -15.40 8.22 18.30
CA ILE A 31 -16.20 8.31 17.07
C ILE A 31 -15.87 7.14 16.14
N ARG A 32 -14.59 6.86 15.89
CA ARG A 32 -14.16 5.74 15.04
C ARG A 32 -14.62 4.40 15.60
N ARG A 33 -14.46 4.17 16.91
CA ARG A 33 -14.89 2.93 17.57
C ARG A 33 -16.41 2.76 17.54
N LEU A 34 -17.16 3.84 17.76
CA LEU A 34 -18.61 3.83 17.70
C LEU A 34 -19.11 3.54 16.28
N HIS A 35 -18.45 4.11 15.26
CA HIS A 35 -18.73 3.81 13.86
C HIS A 35 -18.45 2.34 13.52
N GLN A 36 -17.33 1.77 13.98
CA GLN A 36 -17.01 0.35 13.79
C GLN A 36 -18.06 -0.57 14.44
N ILE A 37 -18.47 -0.26 15.67
CA ILE A 37 -19.50 -1.01 16.40
C ILE A 37 -20.81 -0.98 15.62
N HIS A 38 -21.27 0.21 15.20
CA HIS A 38 -22.51 0.34 14.44
C HIS A 38 -22.46 -0.42 13.11
N THR A 39 -21.38 -0.30 12.35
CA THR A 39 -21.22 -0.99 11.06
C THR A 39 -21.21 -2.52 11.23
N ALA A 40 -20.57 -3.04 12.29
CA ALA A 40 -20.59 -4.47 12.59
C ALA A 40 -22.00 -4.96 12.99
N LEU A 41 -22.71 -4.19 13.83
CA LEU A 41 -24.09 -4.50 14.21
C LEU A 41 -25.03 -4.47 13.01
N PHE A 42 -24.88 -3.49 12.12
CA PHE A 42 -25.67 -3.41 10.89
C PHE A 42 -25.39 -4.60 9.96
N ALA A 43 -24.13 -5.01 9.80
CA ALA A 43 -23.77 -6.17 8.99
C ALA A 43 -24.36 -7.48 9.57
N LEU A 44 -24.40 -7.63 10.89
CA LEU A 44 -25.02 -8.79 11.54
C LEU A 44 -26.53 -8.86 11.30
N GLU A 45 -27.22 -7.71 11.32
CA GLU A 45 -28.68 -7.66 11.16
C GLU A 45 -29.13 -7.66 9.69
N CYS A 46 -28.34 -7.07 8.78
CA CYS A 46 -28.75 -6.77 7.40
C CYS A 46 -27.85 -7.37 6.30
N GLY A 47 -26.77 -8.07 6.67
CA GLY A 47 -25.70 -8.49 5.75
C GLY A 47 -26.12 -9.48 4.66
N ASP A 48 -27.16 -10.28 4.91
CA ASP A 48 -27.74 -11.23 3.95
C ASP A 48 -28.31 -10.55 2.70
N GLN A 49 -28.67 -9.27 2.80
CA GLN A 49 -29.20 -8.49 1.69
C GLN A 49 -28.13 -7.72 0.90
N ASN A 50 -26.85 -7.86 1.27
CA ASN A 50 -25.71 -7.17 0.64
C ASN A 50 -25.92 -5.63 0.51
N ILE A 51 -26.59 -5.04 1.50
CA ILE A 51 -26.86 -3.59 1.61
C ILE A 51 -25.95 -3.02 2.71
N THR A 52 -25.22 -1.96 2.39
CA THR A 52 -24.39 -1.24 3.37
C THR A 52 -25.23 -0.20 4.14
N PRO A 53 -24.80 0.28 5.32
CA PRO A 53 -25.52 1.32 6.07
C PRO A 53 -25.82 2.56 5.22
N VAL A 54 -24.85 2.97 4.39
CA VAL A 54 -24.98 4.11 3.48
C VAL A 54 -25.98 3.84 2.35
N MET A 55 -25.99 2.64 1.77
CA MET A 55 -27.00 2.26 0.77
C MET A 55 -28.41 2.26 1.38
N TYR A 56 -28.54 1.78 2.61
CA TYR A 56 -29.79 1.86 3.37
C TYR A 56 -30.22 3.31 3.57
N SER A 57 -29.34 4.20 4.04
CA SER A 57 -29.66 5.63 4.17
C SER A 57 -30.11 6.27 2.86
N VAL A 58 -29.52 5.88 1.73
CA VAL A 58 -29.96 6.34 0.39
C VAL A 58 -31.36 5.85 0.05
N LEU A 59 -31.66 4.57 0.29
CA LEU A 59 -33.00 4.01 0.05
C LEU A 59 -34.05 4.67 0.96
N SER A 60 -33.75 4.85 2.25
CA SER A 60 -34.61 5.56 3.21
C SER A 60 -34.84 7.01 2.80
N ALA A 61 -33.80 7.73 2.34
CA ALA A 61 -33.95 9.10 1.86
C ALA A 61 -34.84 9.18 0.61
N LEU A 62 -34.74 8.21 -0.31
CA LEU A 62 -35.63 8.13 -1.48
C LEU A 62 -37.07 7.77 -1.11
N GLN A 63 -37.30 6.99 -0.05
CA GLN A 63 -38.63 6.71 0.49
C GLN A 63 -39.26 7.97 1.09
N GLN A 64 -38.48 8.76 1.83
CA GLN A 64 -38.96 9.98 2.50
C GLN A 64 -39.20 11.13 1.52
N HIS A 65 -38.30 11.34 0.57
CA HIS A 65 -38.35 12.50 -0.34
C HIS A 65 -38.95 12.19 -1.72
N GLY A 66 -39.21 10.91 -2.03
CA GLY A 66 -39.67 10.49 -3.35
C GLY A 66 -38.61 10.71 -4.44
N ALA A 67 -39.06 11.05 -5.65
CA ALA A 67 -38.17 11.19 -6.80
C ALA A 67 -37.33 12.48 -6.74
N VAL A 68 -36.04 12.37 -6.39
CA VAL A 68 -35.14 13.53 -6.22
C VAL A 68 -33.88 13.42 -7.06
N ASP A 69 -33.24 14.56 -7.33
CA ASP A 69 -31.96 14.58 -8.04
C ASP A 69 -30.80 14.16 -7.12
N GLN A 70 -29.68 13.80 -7.75
CA GLN A 70 -28.48 13.32 -7.06
C GLN A 70 -27.89 14.33 -6.07
N THR A 71 -28.01 15.64 -6.32
CA THR A 71 -27.48 16.68 -5.43
C THR A 71 -28.29 16.74 -4.14
N THR A 72 -29.62 16.67 -4.27
CA THR A 72 -30.53 16.64 -3.13
C THR A 72 -30.30 15.40 -2.28
N LEU A 73 -30.12 14.24 -2.92
CA LEU A 73 -29.86 12.98 -2.22
C LEU A 73 -28.49 12.95 -1.52
N ALA A 74 -27.46 13.50 -2.17
CA ALA A 74 -26.12 13.63 -1.58
C ALA A 74 -26.15 14.50 -0.31
N LYS A 75 -26.90 15.61 -0.34
CA LYS A 75 -27.11 16.47 0.83
C LYS A 75 -27.87 15.73 1.94
N ALA A 76 -28.96 15.04 1.60
CA ALA A 76 -29.80 14.34 2.58
C ALA A 76 -29.06 13.25 3.36
N VAL A 77 -28.08 12.59 2.73
CA VAL A 77 -27.29 11.50 3.35
C VAL A 77 -25.91 11.98 3.83
N ALA A 78 -25.60 13.28 3.68
CA ALA A 78 -24.30 13.86 4.03
C ALA A 78 -23.10 13.14 3.38
N ILE A 79 -23.21 12.80 2.09
CA ILE A 79 -22.17 12.14 1.29
C ILE A 79 -21.80 13.03 0.10
N ASP A 80 -20.54 13.03 -0.31
CA ASP A 80 -20.13 13.77 -1.50
C ASP A 80 -20.76 13.23 -2.79
N LYS A 81 -20.83 14.10 -3.80
CA LYS A 81 -21.53 13.80 -5.06
C LYS A 81 -20.88 12.66 -5.86
N THR A 82 -19.58 12.41 -5.68
CA THR A 82 -18.84 11.36 -6.41
C THR A 82 -19.19 10.00 -5.83
N ASN A 83 -19.13 9.85 -4.50
CA ASN A 83 -19.53 8.64 -3.79
C ASN A 83 -21.02 8.31 -3.99
N MET A 84 -21.89 9.33 -4.09
CA MET A 84 -23.30 9.14 -4.42
C MET A 84 -23.51 8.51 -5.80
N THR A 85 -22.66 8.81 -6.80
CA THR A 85 -22.82 8.22 -8.15
C THR A 85 -22.67 6.71 -8.12
N ASP A 86 -21.61 6.23 -7.45
CA ASP A 86 -21.29 4.81 -7.38
C ASP A 86 -22.35 4.03 -6.57
N ILE A 87 -22.86 4.63 -5.48
CA ILE A 87 -23.96 4.06 -4.69
C ILE A 87 -25.22 3.90 -5.56
N LEU A 88 -25.58 4.95 -6.29
CA LEU A 88 -26.74 4.92 -7.19
C LEU A 88 -26.58 3.88 -8.30
N ASP A 89 -25.38 3.74 -8.87
CA ASP A 89 -25.15 2.76 -9.93
C ASP A 89 -25.20 1.32 -9.40
N ARG A 90 -24.70 1.05 -8.18
CA ARG A 90 -24.86 -0.26 -7.51
C ARG A 90 -26.32 -0.59 -7.21
N LEU A 91 -27.07 0.36 -6.64
CA LEU A 91 -28.50 0.18 -6.34
C LEU A 91 -29.31 0.00 -7.63
N LYS A 92 -28.97 0.70 -8.70
CA LYS A 92 -29.62 0.56 -10.02
C LYS A 92 -29.30 -0.79 -10.66
N LYS A 93 -28.05 -1.24 -10.61
CA LYS A 93 -27.63 -2.55 -11.13
C LYS A 93 -28.38 -3.70 -10.43
N ARG A 94 -28.73 -3.50 -9.16
CA ARG A 94 -29.57 -4.41 -8.36
C ARG A 94 -31.07 -4.25 -8.56
N GLY A 95 -31.53 -3.38 -9.47
CA GLY A 95 -32.95 -3.16 -9.71
C GLY A 95 -33.69 -2.39 -8.62
N LEU A 96 -33.00 -1.86 -7.59
CA LEU A 96 -33.64 -1.24 -6.42
C LEU A 96 -34.04 0.21 -6.64
N ILE A 97 -33.43 0.88 -7.61
CA ILE A 97 -33.76 2.25 -7.97
C ILE A 97 -33.89 2.40 -9.48
N LYS A 98 -34.68 3.39 -9.89
CA LYS A 98 -34.82 3.82 -11.28
C LYS A 98 -34.45 5.30 -11.41
N ARG A 99 -33.86 5.66 -12.56
CA ARG A 99 -33.45 7.03 -12.88
C ARG A 99 -34.15 7.47 -14.17
N ARG A 100 -34.85 8.61 -14.12
CA ARG A 100 -35.51 9.23 -15.28
C ARG A 100 -35.02 10.66 -15.49
N VAL A 101 -35.02 11.11 -16.73
CA VAL A 101 -34.77 12.52 -17.05
C VAL A 101 -35.95 13.35 -16.54
N SER A 102 -35.69 14.48 -15.91
CA SER A 102 -36.76 15.37 -15.44
C SER A 102 -37.55 15.93 -16.62
N SER A 103 -38.87 16.03 -16.48
CA SER A 103 -39.74 16.68 -17.45
C SER A 103 -39.58 18.20 -17.50
N SER A 104 -39.03 18.80 -16.43
CA SER A 104 -38.81 20.26 -16.31
C SER A 104 -37.40 20.71 -16.70
N ASP A 105 -36.36 19.88 -16.53
CA ASP A 105 -34.99 20.15 -16.99
C ASP A 105 -34.32 18.85 -17.47
N ARG A 106 -34.04 18.77 -18.76
CA ARG A 106 -33.44 17.57 -19.39
C ARG A 106 -32.02 17.27 -18.91
N ARG A 107 -31.36 18.21 -18.22
CA ARG A 107 -30.04 18.02 -17.61
C ARG A 107 -30.11 17.38 -16.23
N VAL A 108 -31.31 17.32 -15.62
CA VAL A 108 -31.53 16.74 -14.30
C VAL A 108 -32.02 15.31 -14.43
N ARG A 109 -31.40 14.40 -13.69
CA ARG A 109 -31.86 13.01 -13.55
C ARG A 109 -32.47 12.82 -12.17
N LEU A 110 -33.75 12.49 -12.13
CA LEU A 110 -34.48 12.15 -10.92
C LEU A 110 -34.32 10.67 -10.64
N THR A 111 -34.04 10.35 -9.39
CA THR A 111 -33.86 9.00 -8.87
C THR A 111 -35.05 8.67 -7.98
N SER A 112 -35.64 7.48 -8.10
CA SER A 112 -36.71 7.00 -7.23
C SER A 112 -36.56 5.50 -6.96
N LEU A 113 -37.16 5.00 -5.89
CA LEU A 113 -37.27 3.57 -5.64
C LEU A 113 -38.04 2.84 -6.77
N THR A 114 -37.68 1.59 -7.01
CA THR A 114 -38.54 0.63 -7.71
C THR A 114 -39.45 -0.07 -6.70
N GLU A 115 -40.39 -0.88 -7.19
CA GLU A 115 -41.22 -1.74 -6.32
C GLU A 115 -40.35 -2.74 -5.53
N GLU A 116 -39.34 -3.32 -6.18
CA GLU A 116 -38.35 -4.18 -5.54
C GLU A 116 -37.54 -3.42 -4.48
N GLY A 117 -37.08 -2.20 -4.77
CA GLY A 117 -36.40 -1.35 -3.81
C GLY A 117 -37.25 -1.01 -2.59
N GLN A 118 -38.56 -0.78 -2.80
CA GLN A 118 -39.50 -0.53 -1.71
C GLN A 118 -39.70 -1.77 -0.83
N ASN A 119 -39.80 -2.96 -1.42
CA ASN A 119 -39.96 -4.22 -0.70
C ASN A 119 -38.71 -4.60 0.11
N ILE A 120 -37.52 -4.44 -0.49
CA ILE A 120 -36.26 -4.67 0.22
C ILE A 120 -36.11 -3.68 1.38
N LEU A 121 -36.39 -2.39 1.15
CA LEU A 121 -36.30 -1.39 2.22
C LEU A 121 -37.25 -1.73 3.37
N SER A 122 -38.51 -2.06 3.08
CA SER A 122 -39.47 -2.48 4.11
C SER A 122 -39.01 -3.71 4.89
N THR A 123 -38.29 -4.63 4.25
CA THR A 123 -37.72 -5.82 4.92
C THR A 123 -36.52 -5.46 5.79
N LEU A 124 -35.77 -4.43 5.40
CA LEU A 124 -34.57 -3.96 6.10
C LEU A 124 -34.88 -3.05 7.27
N ASP A 125 -35.98 -2.28 7.25
CA ASP A 125 -36.31 -1.27 8.26
C ASP A 125 -36.30 -1.86 9.69
N GLU A 126 -36.97 -2.99 9.91
CA GLU A 126 -36.98 -3.63 11.24
C GLU A 126 -35.59 -4.11 11.67
N ARG A 127 -34.76 -4.56 10.72
CA ARG A 127 -33.41 -5.08 10.99
C ARG A 127 -32.43 -3.95 11.27
N ALA A 128 -32.48 -2.89 10.47
CA ALA A 128 -31.73 -1.66 10.68
C ALA A 128 -32.12 -1.02 12.02
N GLN A 129 -33.41 -1.02 12.38
CA GLN A 129 -33.86 -0.54 13.68
C GLN A 129 -33.26 -1.34 14.84
N ARG A 130 -33.14 -2.67 14.73
CA ARG A 130 -32.42 -3.48 15.73
C ARG A 130 -30.95 -3.09 15.82
N ALA A 131 -30.27 -2.87 14.69
CA ALA A 131 -28.89 -2.41 14.69
C ALA A 131 -28.73 -1.04 15.37
N HIS A 132 -29.64 -0.09 15.11
CA HIS A 132 -29.68 1.22 15.78
C HIS A 132 -29.89 1.08 17.29
N ASN A 133 -30.88 0.27 17.70
CA ASN A 133 -31.15 0.04 19.12
C ASN A 133 -29.96 -0.58 19.85
N ARG A 134 -29.32 -1.61 19.25
CA ARG A 134 -28.13 -2.26 19.81
C ARG A 134 -26.92 -1.33 19.90
N THR A 135 -26.81 -0.36 18.99
CA THR A 135 -25.71 0.63 19.03
C THR A 135 -25.72 1.46 20.31
N VAL A 136 -26.90 1.70 20.88
CA VAL A 136 -27.09 2.55 22.06
C VAL A 136 -27.62 1.77 23.28
N GLU A 137 -27.71 0.44 23.19
CA GLU A 137 -28.40 -0.37 24.21
C GLU A 137 -27.70 -0.36 25.57
N SER A 138 -26.38 -0.16 25.56
CA SER A 138 -25.54 -0.04 26.76
C SER A 138 -25.75 1.27 27.53
N LEU A 139 -26.47 2.24 26.96
CA LEU A 139 -26.85 3.47 27.62
C LEU A 139 -28.22 3.35 28.29
N ALA A 140 -28.36 4.02 29.44
CA ALA A 140 -29.65 4.20 30.09
C ALA A 140 -30.65 4.85 29.13
N PRO A 141 -31.95 4.47 29.13
CA PRO A 141 -32.94 5.00 28.20
C PRO A 141 -32.99 6.53 28.12
N GLU A 142 -32.77 7.21 29.24
CA GLU A 142 -32.71 8.66 29.39
C GLU A 142 -31.47 9.31 28.75
N ASP A 143 -30.36 8.60 28.61
CA ASP A 143 -29.10 9.11 28.05
C ASP A 143 -29.05 8.99 26.52
N ARG A 144 -29.86 8.12 25.92
CA ARG A 144 -29.86 7.90 24.46
C ARG A 144 -30.24 9.15 23.67
N PRO A 145 -31.32 9.88 24.01
CA PRO A 145 -31.66 11.13 23.31
C PRO A 145 -30.57 12.18 23.46
N ARG A 146 -29.90 12.22 24.63
CA ARG A 146 -28.83 13.18 24.92
C ARG A 146 -27.59 12.95 24.05
N LEU A 147 -27.19 11.68 23.85
CA LEU A 147 -26.10 11.35 22.93
C LEU A 147 -26.41 11.86 21.51
N ILE A 148 -27.63 11.61 21.02
CA ILE A 148 -28.05 12.02 19.68
C ILE A 148 -28.08 13.54 19.55
N GLU A 149 -28.57 14.25 20.56
CA GLU A 149 -28.56 15.72 20.59
C GLU A 149 -27.14 16.28 20.47
N MET A 150 -26.20 15.77 21.28
CA MET A 150 -24.80 16.22 21.26
C MET A 150 -24.13 15.94 19.91
N MET A 151 -24.35 14.75 19.33
CA MET A 151 -23.84 14.41 18.00
C MET A 151 -24.42 15.34 16.93
N THR A 152 -25.73 15.60 16.99
CA THR A 152 -26.42 16.49 16.05
C THR A 152 -25.89 17.92 16.14
N GLN A 153 -25.66 18.42 17.35
CA GLN A 153 -25.07 19.74 17.57
C GLN A 153 -23.67 19.86 16.94
N ILE A 154 -22.82 18.85 17.11
CA ILE A 154 -21.47 18.81 16.52
C ILE A 154 -21.55 18.78 14.99
N ILE A 155 -22.44 17.96 14.42
CA ILE A 155 -22.61 17.83 12.97
C ILE A 155 -23.10 19.16 12.37
N ASN A 156 -24.12 19.79 12.98
CA ASN A 156 -24.69 21.05 12.50
C ASN A 156 -23.67 22.19 12.55
N ALA A 157 -22.85 22.26 13.61
CA ALA A 157 -21.80 23.28 13.72
C ALA A 157 -20.72 23.18 12.64
N ASN A 158 -20.58 22.02 11.98
CA ASN A 158 -19.56 21.74 10.97
C ASN A 158 -20.13 21.53 9.56
N THR A 159 -21.44 21.69 9.38
CA THR A 159 -22.09 21.61 8.06
C THR A 159 -22.33 23.04 7.56
N PRO A 160 -21.73 23.47 6.42
CA PRO A 160 -21.91 24.83 5.94
C PRO A 160 -23.39 25.11 5.64
N ASN A 161 -23.96 26.16 6.25
CA ASN A 161 -25.31 26.63 5.95
C ASN A 161 -25.41 27.02 4.48
N SER A 162 -26.33 26.39 3.74
CA SER A 162 -26.43 26.52 2.30
C SER A 162 -27.02 27.85 1.77
N ASP A 163 -27.19 28.88 2.60
CA ASP A 163 -27.82 30.15 2.22
C ASP A 163 -27.03 31.43 2.55
N GLU A 164 -25.79 31.36 3.05
CA GLU A 164 -24.94 32.56 3.19
C GLU A 164 -23.89 32.66 2.08
N GLN A 165 -24.23 33.44 1.05
CA GLN A 165 -23.23 34.08 0.20
C GLN A 165 -22.50 35.15 1.02
N ILE A 166 -21.24 34.90 1.37
CA ILE A 166 -20.30 35.96 1.76
C ILE A 166 -19.05 35.87 0.88
N PRO A 167 -18.61 36.97 0.25
CA PRO A 167 -17.50 36.99 -0.68
C PRO A 167 -16.19 37.09 0.09
N ILE A 168 -15.25 36.17 -0.18
CA ILE A 168 -13.84 36.39 0.17
C ILE A 168 -13.01 36.19 -1.09
N THR A 169 -12.55 37.34 -1.57
CA THR A 169 -11.42 37.51 -2.46
C THR A 169 -10.14 37.00 -1.80
N THR A 170 -9.46 36.05 -2.45
CA THR A 170 -8.00 36.09 -2.66
C THR A 170 -7.65 35.07 -3.76
N SER A 171 -7.12 35.56 -4.87
CA SER A 171 -6.76 34.78 -6.08
C SER A 171 -5.59 33.78 -5.88
N GLY A 172 -5.21 33.46 -4.64
CA GLY A 172 -4.16 32.48 -4.31
C GLY A 172 -4.70 31.08 -3.98
N ASP A 173 -5.89 30.96 -3.36
CA ASP A 173 -6.38 29.67 -2.84
C ASP A 173 -6.99 28.76 -3.90
N LYS A 174 -7.43 29.31 -5.04
CA LYS A 174 -7.88 28.50 -6.18
C LYS A 174 -6.73 27.73 -6.83
N ILE A 175 -5.50 28.24 -6.73
CA ILE A 175 -4.30 27.57 -7.25
C ILE A 175 -3.90 26.45 -6.27
N ALA A 176 -3.90 26.70 -4.96
CA ALA A 176 -3.59 25.68 -3.95
C ALA A 176 -4.63 24.53 -3.90
N ALA A 177 -5.93 24.84 -4.07
CA ALA A 177 -7.00 23.83 -4.11
C ALA A 177 -7.06 23.04 -5.44
N SER A 178 -6.53 23.59 -6.55
CA SER A 178 -6.32 22.84 -7.79
C SER A 178 -5.05 21.99 -7.77
N ILE A 179 -4.02 22.42 -7.02
CA ILE A 179 -2.76 21.67 -6.81
C ILE A 179 -2.96 20.47 -5.87
N SER A 180 -3.96 20.49 -4.97
CA SER A 180 -4.20 19.38 -4.04
C SER A 180 -5.07 18.24 -4.58
N ARG A 181 -5.60 18.36 -5.82
CA ARG A 181 -6.46 17.33 -6.43
C ARG A 181 -5.79 16.78 -7.68
N SER A 182 -5.59 15.46 -7.69
CA SER A 182 -5.08 14.73 -8.85
C SER A 182 -5.95 14.95 -10.08
N SER A 183 -5.33 14.95 -11.26
CA SER A 183 -6.02 15.14 -12.54
C SER A 183 -7.09 14.07 -12.75
N SER A 184 -8.05 14.34 -13.64
CA SER A 184 -9.07 13.33 -13.99
C SER A 184 -8.46 12.06 -14.59
N ALA A 185 -7.33 12.18 -15.28
CA ALA A 185 -6.55 11.05 -15.80
C ALA A 185 -5.94 10.25 -14.65
N THR A 186 -5.24 10.90 -13.72
CA THR A 186 -4.66 10.24 -12.54
C THR A 186 -5.73 9.55 -11.69
N GLN A 187 -6.91 10.15 -11.54
CA GLN A 187 -8.04 9.53 -10.85
C GLN A 187 -8.55 8.25 -11.56
N LYS A 188 -8.43 8.14 -12.89
CA LYS A 188 -8.75 6.89 -13.61
C LYS A 188 -7.71 5.81 -13.32
N SER A 189 -6.42 6.14 -13.29
CA SER A 189 -5.36 5.20 -12.90
C SER A 189 -5.58 4.66 -11.48
N TYR A 190 -5.88 5.54 -10.53
CA TYR A 190 -6.20 5.15 -9.16
C TYR A 190 -7.44 4.25 -9.08
N LYS A 191 -8.49 4.51 -9.85
CA LYS A 191 -9.66 3.63 -9.94
C LYS A 191 -9.32 2.22 -10.44
N LYS A 192 -8.39 2.09 -11.39
CA LYS A 192 -7.89 0.77 -11.83
C LYS A 192 -7.12 0.08 -10.70
N LEU A 193 -6.25 0.81 -9.99
CA LEU A 193 -5.48 0.30 -8.86
C LEU A 193 -6.36 -0.31 -7.76
N ILE A 194 -7.40 0.41 -7.32
CA ILE A 194 -8.29 -0.06 -6.24
C ILE A 194 -9.33 -1.11 -6.68
N ALA A 195 -9.37 -1.42 -7.97
CA ALA A 195 -10.24 -2.46 -8.53
C ALA A 195 -9.54 -3.82 -8.62
N VAL A 196 -8.23 -3.88 -8.39
CA VAL A 196 -7.44 -5.12 -8.43
C VAL A 196 -7.85 -6.03 -7.29
N GLU A 197 -8.04 -7.32 -7.59
CA GLU A 197 -8.29 -8.38 -6.61
C GLU A 197 -7.07 -9.31 -6.55
N PRO A 198 -5.98 -8.91 -5.86
CA PRO A 198 -4.71 -9.62 -5.93
C PRO A 198 -4.78 -10.94 -5.16
N ALA A 199 -4.31 -12.02 -5.80
CA ALA A 199 -4.15 -13.32 -5.18
C ALA A 199 -2.81 -13.97 -5.52
N LEU A 200 -2.19 -14.66 -4.55
CA LEU A 200 -1.06 -15.54 -4.82
C LEU A 200 -1.60 -16.82 -5.47
N THR A 201 -1.26 -17.06 -6.74
CA THR A 201 -1.85 -18.12 -7.57
C THR A 201 -0.90 -19.26 -7.85
N ARG A 202 0.41 -19.00 -7.94
CA ARG A 202 1.38 -20.00 -8.35
C ARG A 202 2.75 -19.77 -7.73
N ILE A 203 3.50 -20.86 -7.57
CA ILE A 203 4.95 -20.84 -7.34
C ILE A 203 5.57 -21.75 -8.39
N ALA A 204 6.53 -21.23 -9.16
CA ALA A 204 7.22 -21.99 -10.21
C ALA A 204 8.55 -21.33 -10.56
N LYS A 205 9.40 -22.00 -11.33
CA LYS A 205 10.63 -21.40 -11.86
C LYS A 205 10.30 -20.23 -12.78
N LEU A 206 11.20 -19.25 -12.85
CA LEU A 206 11.01 -18.07 -13.69
C LEU A 206 10.82 -18.45 -15.17
N GLU A 207 11.57 -19.43 -15.66
CA GLU A 207 11.46 -19.94 -17.04
C GLU A 207 10.09 -20.53 -17.38
N ASP A 208 9.39 -21.09 -16.38
CA ASP A 208 8.03 -21.63 -16.55
C ASP A 208 6.94 -20.54 -16.50
N LEU A 209 7.28 -19.36 -15.97
CA LEU A 209 6.36 -18.24 -15.76
C LEU A 209 6.51 -17.15 -16.84
N ILE A 210 7.69 -17.03 -17.45
CA ILE A 210 8.01 -16.05 -18.49
C ILE A 210 8.54 -16.76 -19.74
N THR A 211 7.69 -16.88 -20.76
CA THR A 211 8.02 -17.60 -22.00
C THR A 211 8.80 -16.77 -23.02
N ASN A 212 8.92 -15.46 -22.82
CA ASN A 212 9.58 -14.53 -23.73
C ASN A 212 10.86 -13.89 -23.15
N LEU A 213 11.45 -14.51 -22.11
CA LEU A 213 12.72 -14.06 -21.57
C LEU A 213 13.83 -14.30 -22.61
N PRO A 214 14.60 -13.28 -23.02
CA PRO A 214 15.70 -13.49 -23.97
C PRO A 214 16.74 -14.44 -23.40
N ASP A 215 17.42 -15.18 -24.29
CA ASP A 215 18.46 -16.13 -23.89
C ASP A 215 19.52 -15.45 -23.00
N ARG A 216 20.02 -16.19 -22.00
CA ARG A 216 21.04 -15.73 -21.05
C ARG A 216 20.72 -14.38 -20.38
N THR A 217 19.47 -14.17 -20.00
CA THR A 217 19.03 -12.96 -19.29
C THR A 217 18.89 -13.19 -17.79
N LEU A 218 19.49 -12.29 -17.01
CA LEU A 218 19.28 -12.12 -15.58
C LEU A 218 18.52 -10.81 -15.31
N LEU A 219 17.66 -10.84 -14.29
CA LEU A 219 16.80 -9.71 -13.92
C LEU A 219 17.28 -9.05 -12.63
N HIS A 220 17.29 -7.71 -12.61
CA HIS A 220 17.73 -6.92 -11.47
C HIS A 220 16.73 -5.83 -11.07
N ALA A 221 16.82 -5.37 -9.83
CA ALA A 221 16.01 -4.26 -9.34
C ALA A 221 16.41 -2.90 -9.94
N GLY A 222 15.43 -1.99 -10.00
CA GLY A 222 15.60 -0.61 -10.42
C GLY A 222 15.75 -0.41 -11.94
N PRO A 223 16.07 0.82 -12.38
CA PRO A 223 16.16 1.15 -13.79
C PRO A 223 17.40 0.54 -14.46
N PRO A 224 17.46 0.49 -15.81
CA PRO A 224 18.63 0.02 -16.54
C PRO A 224 19.92 0.72 -16.09
N PHE A 225 21.01 -0.02 -15.99
CA PHE A 225 22.32 0.58 -15.75
C PHE A 225 22.80 1.37 -16.97
N SER A 226 23.26 2.59 -16.72
CA SER A 226 23.97 3.39 -17.72
C SER A 226 25.39 2.89 -17.99
N ASP A 227 26.05 2.31 -16.97
CA ASP A 227 27.37 1.68 -17.08
C ASP A 227 27.43 0.34 -16.32
N LEU A 228 27.50 -0.76 -17.06
CA LEU A 228 27.63 -2.11 -16.49
C LEU A 228 29.00 -2.36 -15.82
N ALA A 229 30.04 -1.60 -16.18
CA ALA A 229 31.34 -1.72 -15.51
C ALA A 229 31.32 -1.16 -14.07
N ALA A 230 30.37 -0.26 -13.79
CA ALA A 230 30.19 0.40 -12.49
C ALA A 230 29.18 -0.31 -11.58
N LEU A 231 28.73 -1.54 -11.89
CA LEU A 231 27.77 -2.28 -11.07
C LEU A 231 28.13 -2.26 -9.57
N PRO A 232 27.20 -1.99 -8.64
CA PRO A 232 27.49 -2.08 -7.20
C PRO A 232 27.96 -3.48 -6.78
N ARG A 233 28.94 -3.57 -5.89
CA ARG A 233 29.51 -4.86 -5.44
C ARG A 233 28.44 -5.81 -4.88
N PRO A 234 27.47 -5.35 -4.06
CA PRO A 234 26.29 -6.13 -3.70
C PRO A 234 25.56 -6.84 -4.84
N MET A 235 25.30 -6.14 -5.95
CA MET A 235 24.62 -6.72 -7.11
C MET A 235 25.54 -7.64 -7.91
N ARG A 236 26.85 -7.36 -7.97
CA ARG A 236 27.82 -8.29 -8.58
C ARG A 236 27.83 -9.64 -7.86
N ASN A 237 27.83 -9.63 -6.53
CA ASN A 237 27.81 -10.87 -5.73
C ASN A 237 26.59 -11.74 -6.09
N SER A 238 25.40 -11.14 -6.16
CA SER A 238 24.18 -11.88 -6.55
C SER A 238 24.17 -12.27 -8.03
N LEU A 239 24.70 -11.44 -8.94
CA LEU A 239 24.85 -11.78 -10.36
C LEU A 239 25.74 -13.02 -10.55
N ILE A 240 26.85 -13.12 -9.84
CA ILE A 240 27.75 -14.27 -9.90
C ILE A 240 27.06 -15.53 -9.38
N ALA A 241 26.30 -15.41 -8.29
CA ALA A 241 25.52 -16.52 -7.74
C ALA A 241 24.47 -17.02 -8.73
N ALA A 242 23.72 -16.12 -9.35
CA ALA A 242 22.72 -16.46 -10.38
C ALA A 242 23.39 -17.09 -11.61
N ALA A 243 24.47 -16.49 -12.15
CA ALA A 243 25.17 -17.03 -13.30
C ALA A 243 25.76 -18.44 -13.05
N ARG A 244 26.18 -18.73 -11.80
CA ARG A 244 26.62 -20.06 -11.38
C ARG A 244 25.46 -21.06 -11.27
N LEU A 245 24.32 -20.63 -10.72
CA LEU A 245 23.12 -21.46 -10.66
C LEU A 245 22.71 -21.94 -12.06
N GLU A 246 22.73 -21.03 -13.04
CA GLU A 246 22.37 -21.35 -14.43
C GLU A 246 23.49 -22.10 -15.20
N GLY A 247 24.65 -22.34 -14.58
CA GLY A 247 25.81 -22.94 -15.23
C GLY A 247 26.42 -22.08 -16.36
N TRP A 248 26.14 -20.77 -16.36
CA TRP A 248 26.64 -19.85 -17.38
C TRP A 248 28.04 -19.34 -17.09
N ALA A 249 28.45 -19.31 -15.82
CA ALA A 249 29.81 -18.95 -15.42
C ALA A 249 30.26 -19.74 -14.18
N THR A 250 31.55 -20.03 -14.11
CA THR A 250 32.19 -20.72 -12.98
C THR A 250 32.93 -19.75 -12.04
N SER A 251 33.32 -18.58 -12.55
CA SER A 251 34.06 -17.55 -11.82
C SER A 251 33.43 -16.16 -11.97
N GLU A 252 33.81 -15.24 -11.07
CA GLU A 252 33.45 -13.82 -11.15
C GLU A 252 33.95 -13.19 -12.46
N GLU A 253 35.21 -13.46 -12.82
CA GLU A 253 35.83 -12.96 -14.05
C GLU A 253 35.06 -13.40 -15.30
N GLU A 254 34.65 -14.67 -15.35
CA GLU A 254 33.87 -15.20 -16.46
C GLU A 254 32.49 -14.54 -16.57
N ALA A 255 31.77 -14.41 -15.45
CA ALA A 255 30.45 -13.78 -15.43
C ALA A 255 30.50 -12.32 -15.89
N LEU A 256 31.48 -11.55 -15.39
CA LEU A 256 31.66 -10.14 -15.76
C LEU A 256 32.13 -9.98 -17.21
N SER A 257 33.01 -10.85 -17.70
CA SER A 257 33.44 -10.86 -19.10
C SER A 257 32.28 -11.17 -20.06
N GLN A 258 31.40 -12.12 -19.69
CA GLN A 258 30.20 -12.40 -20.47
C GLN A 258 29.21 -11.22 -20.47
N LEU A 259 29.07 -10.53 -19.34
CA LEU A 259 28.24 -9.31 -19.24
C LEU A 259 28.78 -8.19 -20.14
N GLN A 260 30.09 -7.93 -20.08
CA GLN A 260 30.76 -6.90 -20.88
C GLN A 260 30.74 -7.19 -22.38
N SER A 261 30.89 -8.46 -22.77
CA SER A 261 30.82 -8.88 -24.17
C SER A 261 29.38 -8.99 -24.72
N GLY A 262 28.37 -8.79 -23.88
CA GLY A 262 26.96 -8.92 -24.26
C GLY A 262 26.48 -10.35 -24.46
N LYS A 263 27.22 -11.36 -24.00
CA LYS A 263 26.80 -12.78 -24.00
C LYS A 263 25.87 -13.13 -22.83
N LEU A 264 26.00 -12.38 -21.73
CA LEU A 264 25.09 -12.39 -20.59
C LEU A 264 24.35 -11.05 -20.58
N HIS A 265 23.03 -11.08 -20.42
CA HIS A 265 22.22 -9.88 -20.35
C HIS A 265 21.76 -9.62 -18.93
N LEU A 266 21.82 -8.35 -18.53
CA LEU A 266 21.26 -7.87 -17.28
C LEU A 266 20.17 -6.84 -17.61
N ARG A 267 18.95 -7.08 -17.14
CA ARG A 267 17.76 -6.27 -17.48
C ARG A 267 16.92 -5.92 -16.24
N PRO A 268 16.24 -4.76 -16.24
CA PRO A 268 15.29 -4.43 -15.18
C PRO A 268 14.21 -5.50 -15.05
N ALA A 269 13.99 -5.99 -13.84
CA ALA A 269 13.00 -7.03 -13.55
C ALA A 269 11.58 -6.56 -13.89
N GLN A 270 11.26 -5.31 -13.60
CA GLN A 270 9.92 -4.76 -13.79
C GLN A 270 9.51 -4.66 -15.27
N ASP A 271 10.47 -4.65 -16.21
CA ASP A 271 10.19 -4.72 -17.65
C ASP A 271 9.62 -6.09 -18.07
N PHE A 272 9.79 -7.10 -17.23
CA PHE A 272 9.30 -8.46 -17.41
C PHE A 272 8.18 -8.81 -16.41
N GLY A 273 7.64 -7.82 -15.70
CA GLY A 273 6.62 -8.03 -14.68
C GLY A 273 7.13 -8.69 -13.39
N VAL A 274 8.45 -8.64 -13.13
CA VAL A 274 9.10 -9.18 -11.94
C VAL A 274 9.53 -8.03 -11.02
N VAL A 275 9.45 -8.21 -9.70
CA VAL A 275 10.04 -7.30 -8.72
C VAL A 275 11.03 -8.04 -7.82
N THR A 276 12.25 -7.50 -7.67
CA THR A 276 13.33 -8.14 -6.88
C THR A 276 13.68 -7.33 -5.62
N PRO A 277 13.93 -7.99 -4.48
CA PRO A 277 14.31 -7.30 -3.26
C PRO A 277 15.81 -6.93 -3.26
N LEU A 278 16.11 -5.68 -2.89
CA LEU A 278 17.48 -5.20 -2.67
C LEU A 278 18.43 -5.61 -3.83
N ALA A 279 19.53 -6.30 -3.54
CA ALA A 279 20.54 -6.67 -4.52
C ALA A 279 20.26 -7.98 -5.27
N PHE A 280 19.13 -8.65 -5.01
CA PHE A 280 18.87 -9.99 -5.52
C PHE A 280 18.70 -9.98 -7.05
N ILE A 281 19.49 -10.81 -7.72
CA ILE A 281 19.43 -11.05 -9.16
C ILE A 281 18.67 -12.36 -9.42
N VAL A 282 17.66 -12.30 -10.28
CA VAL A 282 16.80 -13.45 -10.59
C VAL A 282 17.22 -14.04 -11.94
N GLY A 283 17.47 -15.35 -11.96
CA GLY A 283 17.72 -16.13 -13.18
C GLY A 283 16.56 -17.08 -13.51
N PRO A 284 16.58 -17.71 -14.70
CA PRO A 284 15.57 -18.67 -15.17
C PRO A 284 15.23 -19.80 -14.17
N SER A 285 16.24 -20.35 -13.48
CA SER A 285 16.06 -21.48 -12.56
C SER A 285 15.49 -21.09 -11.20
N ALA A 286 15.46 -19.78 -10.88
CA ALA A 286 14.97 -19.31 -9.58
C ALA A 286 13.45 -19.46 -9.48
N TYR A 287 12.96 -20.02 -8.37
CA TYR A 287 11.54 -20.06 -8.07
C TYR A 287 11.00 -18.68 -7.72
N CYS A 288 9.85 -18.36 -8.30
CA CYS A 288 9.11 -17.12 -8.12
C CYS A 288 7.67 -17.39 -7.66
N LEU A 289 7.15 -16.45 -6.88
CA LEU A 289 5.76 -16.31 -6.46
C LEU A 289 5.02 -15.51 -7.55
N GLU A 290 3.89 -16.01 -8.00
CA GLU A 290 2.99 -15.34 -8.94
C GLU A 290 1.79 -14.74 -8.20
N VAL A 291 1.64 -13.42 -8.30
CA VAL A 291 0.44 -12.72 -7.85
C VAL A 291 -0.35 -12.26 -9.07
N GLU A 292 -1.58 -12.72 -9.20
CA GLU A 292 -2.50 -12.43 -10.31
C GLU A 292 -3.69 -11.60 -9.82
N ASP A 293 -4.24 -10.77 -10.71
CA ASP A 293 -5.52 -10.10 -10.50
C ASP A 293 -6.68 -11.05 -10.83
N LEU A 294 -7.44 -11.48 -9.81
CA LEU A 294 -8.60 -12.35 -10.00
C LEU A 294 -9.72 -11.69 -10.82
N ALA A 295 -9.78 -10.36 -10.86
CA ALA A 295 -10.72 -9.61 -11.69
C ALA A 295 -10.26 -9.47 -13.15
N ALA A 296 -8.98 -9.74 -13.44
CA ALA A 296 -8.38 -9.64 -14.76
C ALA A 296 -7.31 -10.74 -15.00
N PRO A 297 -7.72 -12.00 -15.24
CA PRO A 297 -6.80 -13.09 -15.48
C PRO A 297 -5.78 -12.80 -16.58
N GLY A 298 -4.52 -13.18 -16.36
CA GLY A 298 -3.37 -12.85 -17.19
C GLY A 298 -2.62 -11.59 -16.74
N HIS A 299 -3.24 -10.71 -15.96
CA HIS A 299 -2.55 -9.58 -15.33
C HIS A 299 -1.88 -10.05 -14.04
N ARG A 300 -0.56 -10.24 -14.11
CA ARG A 300 0.24 -10.77 -13.00
C ARG A 300 1.51 -9.98 -12.73
N ARG A 301 2.06 -10.18 -11.53
CA ARG A 301 3.42 -9.80 -11.15
C ARG A 301 4.10 -10.95 -10.41
N LEU A 302 5.40 -11.03 -10.60
CA LEU A 302 6.23 -12.07 -10.01
C LEU A 302 7.21 -11.47 -9.01
N SER A 303 7.58 -12.24 -7.99
CA SER A 303 8.74 -11.94 -7.14
C SER A 303 9.46 -13.24 -6.79
N PRO A 304 10.80 -13.28 -6.71
CA PRO A 304 11.50 -14.50 -6.31
C PRO A 304 11.05 -14.94 -4.91
N LEU A 305 11.22 -16.22 -4.59
CA LEU A 305 11.15 -16.66 -3.19
C LEU A 305 12.18 -15.89 -2.34
N ASN A 306 11.87 -15.68 -1.06
CA ASN A 306 12.77 -14.96 -0.16
C ASN A 306 14.02 -15.81 0.13
N ASP A 307 15.21 -15.26 -0.04
CA ASP A 307 16.49 -15.97 0.06
C ASP A 307 17.13 -15.91 1.47
N GLY A 308 16.34 -15.58 2.49
CA GLY A 308 16.75 -15.60 3.91
C GLY A 308 16.73 -17.01 4.52
N PRO A 309 17.45 -17.22 5.64
CA PRO A 309 17.60 -16.25 6.73
C PRO A 309 18.84 -15.35 6.69
N LEU A 310 18.87 -14.39 7.62
CA LEU A 310 20.05 -13.56 7.91
C LEU A 310 21.20 -14.42 8.46
N PRO A 311 22.47 -14.01 8.30
CA PRO A 311 22.92 -12.80 7.58
C PRO A 311 23.26 -13.06 6.10
N TYR A 312 23.28 -14.31 5.64
CA TYR A 312 23.90 -14.70 4.35
C TYR A 312 22.98 -14.66 3.12
N ALA A 313 21.82 -14.02 3.22
CA ALA A 313 20.93 -13.83 2.08
C ALA A 313 21.59 -12.95 1.00
N LEU A 314 21.59 -13.43 -0.25
CA LEU A 314 22.18 -12.76 -1.42
C LEU A 314 21.55 -11.38 -1.66
N ARG A 315 20.26 -11.20 -1.37
CA ARG A 315 19.56 -9.90 -1.45
C ARG A 315 20.23 -8.83 -0.60
N LEU A 316 20.92 -9.21 0.47
CA LEU A 316 21.61 -8.28 1.36
C LEU A 316 22.98 -7.88 0.81
N GLY A 317 23.40 -8.41 -0.32
CA GLY A 317 24.59 -7.96 -1.02
C GLY A 317 25.90 -8.62 -0.59
N ASN A 318 25.89 -9.51 0.40
CA ASN A 318 27.09 -10.29 0.71
C ASN A 318 27.25 -11.45 -0.29
N GLY A 319 28.50 -11.84 -0.55
CA GLY A 319 28.86 -12.94 -1.43
C GLY A 319 29.13 -14.26 -0.70
N HIS A 320 28.50 -14.49 0.47
CA HIS A 320 28.82 -15.64 1.30
C HIS A 320 28.41 -16.96 0.62
N PRO A 321 29.24 -18.03 0.70
CA PRO A 321 28.93 -19.32 0.06
C PRO A 321 27.57 -19.92 0.47
N ASP A 322 27.15 -19.71 1.72
CA ASP A 322 25.88 -20.23 2.23
C ASP A 322 24.65 -19.65 1.51
N GLY A 323 24.73 -18.40 1.05
CA GLY A 323 23.67 -17.78 0.26
C GLY A 323 23.49 -18.47 -1.08
N LEU A 324 24.59 -18.78 -1.77
CA LEU A 324 24.56 -19.56 -3.00
C LEU A 324 24.08 -21.00 -2.74
N ALA A 325 24.53 -21.63 -1.66
CA ALA A 325 24.08 -22.98 -1.29
C ALA A 325 22.57 -23.01 -1.05
N LEU A 326 22.01 -22.01 -0.35
CA LEU A 326 20.56 -21.89 -0.16
C LEU A 326 19.83 -21.66 -1.49
N LEU A 327 20.34 -20.78 -2.36
CA LEU A 327 19.76 -20.54 -3.69
C LEU A 327 19.67 -21.83 -4.53
N HIS A 328 20.70 -22.68 -4.50
CA HIS A 328 20.65 -24.00 -5.14
C HIS A 328 19.55 -24.89 -4.54
N ARG A 329 19.46 -25.01 -3.21
CA ARG A 329 18.41 -25.82 -2.55
C ARG A 329 17.00 -25.29 -2.84
N MET A 330 16.84 -23.97 -2.88
CA MET A 330 15.59 -23.31 -3.30
C MET A 330 15.19 -23.66 -4.72
N SER A 331 16.17 -23.79 -5.62
CA SER A 331 15.94 -24.05 -7.05
C SER A 331 15.74 -25.53 -7.39
N GLU A 332 16.32 -26.44 -6.59
CA GLU A 332 16.25 -27.89 -6.82
C GLU A 332 15.13 -28.57 -6.02
N HIS A 333 14.87 -28.15 -4.77
CA HIS A 333 14.00 -28.89 -3.85
C HIS A 333 12.93 -28.03 -3.19
N ILE A 334 13.33 -27.08 -2.33
CA ILE A 334 12.41 -26.29 -1.47
C ILE A 334 11.32 -25.60 -2.30
N GLY A 335 11.69 -24.96 -3.42
CA GLY A 335 10.72 -24.29 -4.28
C GLY A 335 9.65 -25.23 -4.85
N SER A 336 10.04 -26.47 -5.17
CA SER A 336 9.11 -27.50 -5.68
C SER A 336 8.14 -27.99 -4.61
N VAL A 337 8.59 -28.06 -3.35
CA VAL A 337 7.75 -28.44 -2.20
C VAL A 337 6.73 -27.33 -1.97
N LEU A 338 7.17 -26.07 -1.88
CA LEU A 338 6.27 -24.92 -1.71
C LEU A 338 5.26 -24.79 -2.85
N ALA A 339 5.67 -25.06 -4.08
CA ALA A 339 4.78 -25.07 -5.24
C ALA A 339 3.63 -26.07 -5.11
N LYS A 340 3.88 -27.26 -4.56
CA LYS A 340 2.85 -28.28 -4.33
C LYS A 340 1.91 -27.92 -3.18
N MET A 341 2.37 -27.12 -2.22
CA MET A 341 1.56 -26.68 -1.08
C MET A 341 0.52 -25.63 -1.48
N LEU A 342 0.82 -24.81 -2.49
CA LEU A 342 -0.11 -23.81 -3.00
C LEU A 342 -1.14 -24.46 -3.93
N THR A 343 -2.24 -24.92 -3.34
CA THR A 343 -3.31 -25.66 -4.07
C THR A 343 -4.47 -24.78 -4.53
N THR A 344 -4.68 -23.64 -3.87
CA THR A 344 -5.75 -22.69 -4.19
C THR A 344 -5.21 -21.26 -4.15
N PRO A 345 -5.73 -20.35 -5.00
CA PRO A 345 -5.40 -18.94 -4.93
C PRO A 345 -5.63 -18.35 -3.53
N ILE A 346 -4.69 -17.56 -3.04
CA ILE A 346 -4.76 -16.90 -1.74
C ILE A 346 -5.04 -15.40 -1.95
N PRO A 347 -6.23 -14.88 -1.59
CA PRO A 347 -6.51 -13.45 -1.64
C PRO A 347 -5.61 -12.66 -0.69
N LEU A 348 -4.99 -11.58 -1.18
CA LEU A 348 -3.93 -10.88 -0.45
C LEU A 348 -4.43 -9.64 0.29
N LEU A 349 -5.48 -8.96 -0.18
CA LEU A 349 -6.04 -7.77 0.51
C LEU A 349 -6.36 -8.01 2.01
N PRO A 350 -6.98 -9.14 2.42
CA PRO A 350 -7.22 -9.41 3.85
C PRO A 350 -5.94 -9.55 4.67
N ILE A 351 -4.86 -10.07 4.07
CA ILE A 351 -3.55 -10.23 4.71
C ILE A 351 -2.88 -8.87 4.91
N LEU A 352 -2.94 -8.00 3.88
CA LEU A 352 -2.41 -6.63 3.96
C LEU A 352 -3.14 -5.81 5.02
N ASP A 353 -4.48 -5.84 5.02
CA ASP A 353 -5.29 -5.16 6.04
C ASP A 353 -4.99 -5.68 7.45
N HIS A 354 -4.81 -7.00 7.60
CA HIS A 354 -4.42 -7.59 8.88
C HIS A 354 -3.06 -7.08 9.35
N GLY A 355 -2.06 -7.00 8.47
CA GLY A 355 -0.75 -6.46 8.82
C GLY A 355 -0.85 -5.02 9.33
N LEU A 356 -1.48 -4.13 8.54
CA LEU A 356 -1.62 -2.70 8.88
C LEU A 356 -2.34 -2.49 10.21
N ARG A 357 -3.42 -3.23 10.48
CA ARG A 357 -4.16 -3.13 11.75
C ARG A 357 -3.36 -3.60 12.96
N ASN A 358 -2.34 -4.42 12.75
CA ASN A 358 -1.52 -5.00 13.81
C ASN A 358 -0.10 -4.41 13.83
N GLY A 359 0.07 -3.20 13.28
CA GLY A 359 1.29 -2.40 13.44
C GLY A 359 2.41 -2.70 12.46
N ASP A 360 2.14 -3.44 11.38
CA ASP A 360 3.05 -3.52 10.25
C ASP A 360 2.95 -2.25 9.39
N ASP A 361 4.06 -1.81 8.81
CA ASP A 361 4.08 -0.88 7.66
C ASP A 361 4.06 -1.64 6.33
N LEU A 362 4.05 -2.98 6.37
CA LEU A 362 4.09 -3.90 5.24
C LEU A 362 5.40 -3.86 4.43
N HIS A 363 6.44 -3.19 4.92
CA HIS A 363 7.73 -3.11 4.24
C HIS A 363 8.92 -3.36 5.17
N GLY A 364 9.15 -2.47 6.13
CA GLY A 364 10.21 -2.63 7.13
C GLY A 364 9.84 -3.63 8.22
N GLN A 365 8.55 -3.74 8.52
CA GLN A 365 7.92 -4.62 9.49
C GLN A 365 6.71 -5.30 8.84
N VAL A 366 6.74 -6.64 8.84
CA VAL A 366 5.76 -7.51 8.16
C VAL A 366 5.31 -8.66 9.05
N ALA A 367 5.47 -8.56 10.37
CA ALA A 367 5.35 -9.68 11.28
C ALA A 367 3.91 -10.23 11.34
N ALA A 368 2.91 -9.35 11.40
CA ALA A 368 1.52 -9.76 11.45
C ALA A 368 1.02 -10.31 10.11
N ALA A 369 1.44 -9.70 8.98
CA ALA A 369 1.16 -10.24 7.66
C ALA A 369 1.87 -11.60 7.43
N GLN A 370 3.11 -11.74 7.89
CA GLN A 370 3.89 -12.97 7.85
C GLN A 370 3.20 -14.11 8.59
N GLU A 371 2.60 -13.84 9.76
CA GLU A 371 1.85 -14.84 10.51
C GLU A 371 0.65 -15.38 9.71
N GLN A 372 -0.10 -14.52 9.03
CA GLN A 372 -1.21 -14.95 8.17
C GLN A 372 -0.72 -15.80 7.00
N VAL A 373 0.37 -15.38 6.33
CA VAL A 373 0.97 -16.16 5.23
C VAL A 373 1.46 -17.52 5.72
N ARG A 374 2.10 -17.61 6.89
CA ARG A 374 2.59 -18.88 7.46
C ARG A 374 1.49 -19.92 7.61
N ARG A 375 0.30 -19.51 8.05
CA ARG A 375 -0.84 -20.42 8.25
C ARG A 375 -1.32 -21.05 6.94
N LEU A 376 -0.98 -20.48 5.80
CA LEU A 376 -1.34 -20.97 4.47
C LEU A 376 -0.29 -21.93 3.90
N PHE A 377 0.89 -22.02 4.54
CA PHE A 377 1.94 -23.00 4.25
C PHE A 377 2.20 -23.82 5.52
N PRO A 378 1.28 -24.72 5.93
CA PRO A 378 1.43 -25.50 7.16
C PRO A 378 2.68 -26.38 7.11
N ASP A 379 3.25 -26.69 8.28
CA ASP A 379 4.54 -27.38 8.44
C ASP A 379 4.72 -28.50 7.41
N PRO A 380 5.63 -28.31 6.43
CA PRO A 380 5.93 -29.34 5.44
C PRO A 380 6.43 -30.60 6.13
N ASP A 381 6.00 -31.78 5.66
CA ASP A 381 6.60 -33.06 6.09
C ASP A 381 8.11 -33.13 5.74
N ASP A 382 8.57 -32.25 4.84
CA ASP A 382 9.96 -32.04 4.48
C ASP A 382 10.67 -31.09 5.46
N SER A 383 11.58 -31.63 6.27
CA SER A 383 12.26 -30.87 7.33
C SER A 383 13.09 -29.70 6.80
N GLU A 384 13.70 -29.83 5.62
CA GLU A 384 14.50 -28.75 5.03
C GLU A 384 13.62 -27.55 4.64
N THR A 385 12.48 -27.80 4.01
CA THR A 385 11.50 -26.76 3.67
C THR A 385 10.90 -26.15 4.94
N ALA A 386 10.62 -26.97 5.96
CA ALA A 386 10.14 -26.49 7.26
C ALA A 386 11.16 -25.56 7.94
N ASP A 387 12.44 -25.92 7.97
CA ASP A 387 13.53 -25.11 8.54
C ASP A 387 13.74 -23.80 7.75
N TYR A 388 13.71 -23.87 6.41
CA TYR A 388 13.74 -22.69 5.56
C TYR A 388 12.57 -21.76 5.87
N LEU A 389 11.35 -22.31 5.95
CA LEU A 389 10.17 -21.56 6.29
C LEU A 389 10.32 -20.95 7.70
N ALA A 390 10.66 -21.71 8.73
CA ALA A 390 10.82 -21.18 10.08
C ALA A 390 11.84 -20.02 10.17
N SER A 391 12.89 -20.06 9.35
CA SER A 391 13.97 -19.07 9.37
C SER A 391 13.75 -17.87 8.43
N ALA A 392 12.93 -18.00 7.38
CA ALA A 392 12.57 -16.92 6.46
C ALA A 392 11.61 -15.90 7.10
N GLY A 393 12.12 -15.07 8.01
CA GLY A 393 11.33 -14.11 8.79
C GLY A 393 10.67 -12.97 8.00
N GLN A 394 10.95 -12.85 6.71
CA GLN A 394 10.32 -11.88 5.80
C GLN A 394 9.83 -12.55 4.50
N PHE A 395 9.43 -13.82 4.55
CA PHE A 395 8.87 -14.53 3.40
C PHE A 395 7.67 -13.80 2.75
N SER A 396 6.79 -13.20 3.56
CA SER A 396 5.63 -12.42 3.09
C SER A 396 6.01 -11.15 2.33
N LEU A 397 7.21 -10.59 2.56
CA LEU A 397 7.63 -9.35 1.93
C LEU A 397 7.61 -9.46 0.40
N ASN A 398 8.13 -10.54 -0.16
CA ASN A 398 8.17 -10.73 -1.63
C ASN A 398 6.76 -10.87 -2.23
N ILE A 399 5.81 -11.47 -1.49
CA ILE A 399 4.40 -11.51 -1.87
C ILE A 399 3.79 -10.10 -1.85
N ILE A 400 4.07 -9.32 -0.82
CA ILE A 400 3.61 -7.94 -0.68
C ILE A 400 4.18 -7.07 -1.81
N MET A 401 5.46 -7.24 -2.17
CA MET A 401 6.09 -6.54 -3.30
C MET A 401 5.36 -6.82 -4.62
N ALA A 402 5.12 -8.10 -4.95
CA ALA A 402 4.39 -8.47 -6.16
C ALA A 402 2.96 -7.93 -6.15
N THR A 403 2.29 -7.96 -4.99
CA THR A 403 0.96 -7.38 -4.81
C THR A 403 0.94 -5.88 -5.09
N ALA A 404 1.88 -5.14 -4.49
CA ALA A 404 1.97 -3.71 -4.66
C ALA A 404 2.28 -3.34 -6.11
N ALA A 405 3.23 -4.03 -6.74
CA ALA A 405 3.56 -3.87 -8.16
C ALA A 405 2.36 -4.17 -9.08
N LEU A 406 1.52 -5.15 -8.74
CA LEU A 406 0.33 -5.49 -9.51
C LEU A 406 -0.71 -4.36 -9.40
N MET A 407 -0.97 -3.91 -8.18
CA MET A 407 -1.94 -2.84 -7.89
C MET A 407 -1.55 -1.52 -8.56
N ILE A 408 -0.32 -1.03 -8.38
CA ILE A 408 0.11 0.23 -9.03
C ILE A 408 0.20 0.06 -10.55
N GLY A 409 0.67 -1.10 -11.02
CA GLY A 409 0.79 -1.43 -12.44
C GLY A 409 -0.53 -1.45 -13.19
N ALA A 410 -1.64 -1.83 -12.54
CA ALA A 410 -2.98 -1.79 -13.13
C ALA A 410 -3.41 -0.37 -13.53
N GLY A 411 -2.81 0.67 -12.93
CA GLY A 411 -3.04 2.06 -13.27
C GLY A 411 -2.45 2.53 -14.59
N ALA A 412 -1.69 1.70 -15.29
CA ALA A 412 -1.02 2.02 -16.55
C ALA A 412 -1.99 2.33 -17.71
N ASP A 413 -1.40 2.81 -18.82
CA ASP A 413 -2.07 3.14 -20.08
C ASP A 413 -3.19 4.17 -19.90
N VAL A 414 -2.90 5.23 -19.15
CA VAL A 414 -3.80 6.37 -18.98
C VAL A 414 -3.05 7.64 -19.35
N SER A 415 -3.33 8.13 -20.56
CA SER A 415 -2.78 9.41 -21.06
C SER A 415 -2.97 10.52 -20.03
N GLU A 416 -1.93 11.35 -19.85
CA GLU A 416 -1.89 12.49 -18.91
C GLU A 416 -1.95 12.12 -17.42
N SER A 417 -1.89 10.83 -17.08
CA SER A 417 -1.79 10.39 -15.68
C SER A 417 -0.36 10.53 -15.17
N ASN A 418 -0.23 11.09 -13.97
CA ASN A 418 1.03 11.25 -13.24
C ASN A 418 1.17 10.22 -12.10
N MET A 419 0.31 9.19 -12.08
CA MET A 419 0.44 8.12 -11.10
C MET A 419 1.70 7.29 -11.40
N VAL A 420 2.49 7.01 -10.38
CA VAL A 420 3.62 6.07 -10.48
C VAL A 420 3.08 4.64 -10.60
N ILE A 421 3.58 3.89 -11.58
CA ILE A 421 3.12 2.51 -11.88
C ILE A 421 4.24 1.46 -11.79
N ALA A 422 5.48 1.90 -11.59
CA ALA A 422 6.66 1.09 -11.35
C ALA A 422 7.73 1.98 -10.73
N CYS A 423 8.53 1.47 -9.80
CA CYS A 423 9.68 2.17 -9.25
C CYS A 423 10.65 1.22 -8.53
N GLY A 424 11.92 1.62 -8.43
CA GLY A 424 12.94 0.81 -7.77
C GLY A 424 14.32 1.47 -7.85
N GLY A 425 15.21 1.05 -6.96
CA GLY A 425 16.61 1.47 -6.98
C GLY A 425 17.55 0.37 -7.44
N ASN A 426 18.65 0.72 -8.07
CA ASN A 426 19.71 -0.22 -8.46
C ASN A 426 21.01 -0.01 -7.65
N GLY A 427 20.95 0.74 -6.54
CA GLY A 427 22.11 1.06 -5.69
C GLY A 427 22.98 2.22 -6.19
N GLN A 428 22.59 2.86 -7.30
CA GLN A 428 23.22 4.07 -7.84
C GLN A 428 22.16 5.09 -8.26
N GLU A 429 21.16 4.61 -8.98
CA GLU A 429 20.03 5.36 -9.48
C GLU A 429 18.74 4.78 -8.95
N ILE A 430 17.74 5.64 -8.82
CA ILE A 430 16.34 5.27 -8.65
C ILE A 430 15.61 5.60 -9.93
N GLY A 431 14.71 4.71 -10.32
CA GLY A 431 13.87 4.88 -11.48
C GLY A 431 12.41 4.76 -11.11
N TYR A 432 11.56 5.41 -11.90
CA TYR A 432 10.12 5.18 -11.87
C TYR A 432 9.51 5.31 -13.26
N LYS A 433 8.30 4.76 -13.43
CA LYS A 433 7.49 4.89 -14.63
C LYS A 433 6.15 5.51 -14.29
N LEU A 434 5.59 6.26 -15.21
CA LEU A 434 4.29 6.91 -15.06
C LEU A 434 3.20 6.15 -15.82
N ALA A 435 1.97 6.23 -15.34
CA ALA A 435 0.81 5.65 -16.00
C ALA A 435 0.59 6.15 -17.45
N SER A 436 1.08 7.34 -17.77
CA SER A 436 1.03 7.91 -19.13
C SER A 436 2.06 7.35 -20.10
N ASP A 437 3.18 6.81 -19.59
CA ASP A 437 4.21 6.14 -20.37
C ASP A 437 4.81 4.98 -19.56
N PRO A 438 4.15 3.80 -19.57
CA PRO A 438 4.62 2.64 -18.83
C PRO A 438 5.83 1.95 -19.48
N SER A 439 6.29 2.41 -20.64
CA SER A 439 7.43 1.83 -21.35
C SER A 439 8.77 2.46 -20.95
N SER A 440 8.76 3.72 -20.51
CA SER A 440 9.97 4.50 -20.25
C SER A 440 10.27 4.64 -18.77
N TRP A 441 11.53 4.46 -18.42
CA TRP A 441 12.06 4.80 -17.10
C TRP A 441 12.45 6.28 -17.03
N ILE A 442 12.02 6.96 -15.98
CA ILE A 442 12.58 8.25 -15.56
C ILE A 442 13.60 7.94 -14.46
N THR A 443 14.87 8.28 -14.67
CA THR A 443 15.97 7.94 -13.76
C THR A 443 16.57 9.16 -13.08
N LEU A 444 16.91 9.00 -11.81
CA LEU A 444 17.49 10.04 -10.95
C LEU A 444 18.58 9.41 -10.07
N PRO A 445 19.59 10.17 -9.62
CA PRO A 445 20.54 9.68 -8.63
C PRO A 445 19.82 9.21 -7.36
N ALA A 446 20.15 8.01 -6.88
CA ALA A 446 19.60 7.49 -5.64
C ALA A 446 20.33 8.09 -4.43
N LEU A 447 19.60 8.23 -3.32
CA LEU A 447 20.16 8.66 -2.04
C LEU A 447 20.30 7.46 -1.08
N PRO A 448 21.32 7.44 -0.20
CA PRO A 448 21.40 6.44 0.84
C PRO A 448 20.27 6.61 1.86
N PRO A 449 19.73 5.52 2.41
CA PRO A 449 18.74 5.58 3.48
C PRO A 449 19.31 6.20 4.76
N VAL A 450 18.48 7.00 5.45
CA VAL A 450 18.79 7.60 6.75
C VAL A 450 17.92 6.93 7.82
N GLY A 451 18.52 6.50 8.92
CA GLY A 451 17.83 5.74 9.97
C GLY A 451 18.79 5.15 11.00
N ILE A 452 18.42 4.00 11.56
CA ILE A 452 19.19 3.31 12.60
C ILE A 452 20.15 2.30 11.96
N LYS A 453 21.41 2.35 12.37
CA LYS A 453 22.39 1.29 12.09
C LYS A 453 22.47 0.29 13.24
N PHE A 454 22.79 -0.96 12.92
CA PHE A 454 22.98 -2.01 13.93
C PHE A 454 24.24 -1.76 14.75
N GLU A 455 24.27 -2.32 15.95
CA GLU A 455 25.43 -2.22 16.85
C GLU A 455 26.71 -2.70 16.15
N GLY A 456 27.77 -1.89 16.22
CA GLY A 456 29.04 -2.15 15.56
C GLY A 456 29.09 -1.80 14.06
N GLN A 457 28.01 -1.22 13.51
CA GLN A 457 27.92 -0.76 12.12
C GLN A 457 27.78 0.76 11.99
N GLU A 458 28.01 1.53 13.06
CA GLU A 458 27.76 2.98 13.12
C GLU A 458 28.51 3.74 12.01
N MET A 459 29.74 3.31 11.70
CA MET A 459 30.60 3.90 10.67
C MET A 459 30.48 3.24 9.29
N ALA A 460 29.69 2.17 9.14
CA ALA A 460 29.54 1.47 7.87
C ALA A 460 28.82 2.32 6.82
N ASP A 461 29.27 2.28 5.57
CA ASP A 461 28.67 3.07 4.50
C ASP A 461 27.58 2.27 3.78
N ALA A 462 26.39 2.87 3.67
CA ALA A 462 25.24 2.26 3.03
C ALA A 462 25.21 2.60 1.54
N LEU A 463 24.84 1.63 0.71
CA LEU A 463 24.46 1.93 -0.67
C LEU A 463 23.28 2.91 -0.72
N PRO A 464 23.21 3.73 -1.78
CA PRO A 464 21.97 4.35 -2.22
C PRO A 464 20.81 3.35 -2.34
N ALA A 465 19.59 3.87 -2.43
CA ALA A 465 18.38 3.06 -2.59
C ALA A 465 18.56 1.94 -3.62
N ILE A 466 18.22 0.71 -3.21
CA ILE A 466 18.39 -0.51 -3.98
C ILE A 466 17.21 -1.45 -3.73
N GLY A 467 16.71 -2.11 -4.79
CA GLY A 467 15.55 -2.99 -4.71
C GLY A 467 14.28 -2.40 -5.32
N ASP A 468 13.42 -3.27 -5.82
CA ASP A 468 12.08 -2.94 -6.31
C ASP A 468 11.05 -2.88 -5.19
N SER A 469 11.44 -3.12 -3.94
CA SER A 469 10.51 -3.04 -2.80
C SER A 469 9.93 -1.63 -2.62
N ALA A 470 10.52 -0.61 -3.26
CA ALA A 470 9.98 0.74 -3.42
C ALA A 470 8.55 0.78 -3.99
N VAL A 471 8.10 -0.24 -4.73
CA VAL A 471 6.70 -0.34 -5.18
C VAL A 471 5.71 -0.37 -4.01
N ILE A 472 6.14 -0.84 -2.83
CA ILE A 472 5.33 -0.84 -1.60
C ILE A 472 5.12 0.59 -1.10
N ASP A 473 6.16 1.41 -1.05
CA ASP A 473 6.03 2.82 -0.68
C ASP A 473 5.25 3.61 -1.74
N ALA A 474 5.49 3.35 -3.03
CA ALA A 474 4.74 4.00 -4.11
C ALA A 474 3.25 3.60 -4.15
N LEU A 475 2.90 2.42 -3.63
CA LEU A 475 1.51 2.06 -3.42
C LEU A 475 0.86 2.93 -2.33
N GLY A 476 1.59 3.27 -1.26
CA GLY A 476 1.07 4.00 -0.09
C GLY A 476 1.35 3.35 1.25
N PHE A 477 2.14 2.28 1.29
CA PHE A 477 2.56 1.63 2.53
C PHE A 477 3.97 2.08 2.93
N GLY A 478 4.73 1.22 3.61
CA GLY A 478 6.13 1.47 3.95
C GLY A 478 6.33 2.77 4.74
N ALA A 479 7.18 3.65 4.23
CA ALA A 479 7.52 4.92 4.88
C ALA A 479 6.28 5.79 5.19
N ALA A 480 5.24 5.74 4.34
CA ALA A 480 4.00 6.50 4.57
C ALA A 480 3.22 6.00 5.81
N CYS A 481 3.41 4.72 6.18
CA CYS A 481 2.74 4.04 7.28
C CYS A 481 3.53 4.04 8.59
N LEU A 482 4.65 4.75 8.70
CA LEU A 482 5.42 4.84 9.96
C LEU A 482 4.63 5.46 11.12
N ARG A 483 3.61 6.29 10.84
CA ARG A 483 2.63 6.77 11.83
C ARG A 483 1.83 5.63 12.48
N THR A 484 1.50 4.60 11.71
CA THR A 484 0.62 3.49 12.11
C THR A 484 1.39 2.22 12.49
N ALA A 485 2.71 2.20 12.27
CA ALA A 485 3.64 1.16 12.70
C ALA A 485 4.52 1.65 13.87
N PRO A 486 3.99 1.76 15.11
CA PRO A 486 4.65 2.48 16.21
C PRO A 486 6.00 1.90 16.61
N SER A 487 6.16 0.56 16.57
CA SER A 487 7.43 -0.08 16.95
C SER A 487 8.57 0.33 16.03
N LEU A 488 8.34 0.36 14.71
CA LEU A 488 9.35 0.80 13.74
C LEU A 488 9.47 2.33 13.74
N GLY A 489 8.32 3.02 13.78
CA GLY A 489 8.24 4.47 13.73
C GLY A 489 8.98 5.14 14.89
N GLU A 490 8.85 4.63 16.11
CA GLU A 490 9.57 5.16 17.28
C GLU A 490 11.09 5.09 17.10
N GLY A 491 11.60 3.98 16.55
CA GLY A 491 13.02 3.85 16.23
C GLY A 491 13.52 4.91 15.23
N TYR A 492 12.69 5.32 14.28
CA TYR A 492 13.10 6.31 13.27
C TYR A 492 12.97 7.76 13.73
N ARG A 493 12.32 8.02 14.88
CA ARG A 493 12.18 9.40 15.38
C ARG A 493 13.54 10.00 15.70
N GLY A 494 13.75 11.23 15.24
CA GLY A 494 15.03 11.94 15.38
C GLY A 494 16.05 11.62 14.29
N HIS A 495 15.84 10.59 13.47
CA HIS A 495 16.69 10.27 12.32
C HIS A 495 16.13 10.79 11.00
N ILE A 496 14.80 10.80 10.83
CA ILE A 496 14.12 11.21 9.59
C ILE A 496 13.15 12.35 9.82
N HIS A 497 12.66 12.95 8.73
CA HIS A 497 11.75 14.09 8.77
C HIS A 497 10.48 13.80 9.60
N PRO A 498 10.05 14.70 10.51
CA PRO A 498 8.94 14.43 11.42
C PRO A 498 7.60 14.18 10.72
N ASP A 499 7.42 14.66 9.49
CA ASP A 499 6.18 14.47 8.73
C ASP A 499 5.89 13.01 8.35
N PHE A 500 6.90 12.13 8.33
CA PHE A 500 6.68 10.68 8.16
C PHE A 500 5.80 10.10 9.28
N PHE A 501 5.73 10.78 10.43
CA PHE A 501 4.92 10.38 11.58
C PHE A 501 3.60 11.17 11.70
N SER A 502 3.24 11.95 10.68
CA SER A 502 2.04 12.79 10.65
C SER A 502 1.20 12.47 9.40
N PRO A 503 -0.08 12.89 9.33
CA PRO A 503 -0.92 12.76 8.12
C PRO A 503 -0.26 13.22 6.82
N ALA A 504 0.73 14.13 6.89
CA ALA A 504 1.46 14.63 5.73
C ALA A 504 2.17 13.53 4.92
N ALA A 505 2.58 12.42 5.55
CA ALA A 505 3.20 11.27 4.86
C ALA A 505 2.32 10.68 3.74
N HIS A 506 1.01 10.87 3.82
CA HIS A 506 0.05 10.40 2.83
C HIS A 506 -0.45 11.51 1.89
N ALA A 507 0.02 12.76 2.03
CA ALA A 507 -0.36 13.87 1.16
C ALA A 507 -0.07 13.61 -0.34
N PRO A 508 1.02 12.91 -0.73
CA PRO A 508 1.31 12.58 -2.13
C PRO A 508 0.41 11.52 -2.76
N PHE A 509 -0.52 10.93 -1.99
CA PHE A 509 -1.32 9.79 -2.44
C PHE A 509 -2.78 10.20 -2.70
N ILE A 510 -3.45 9.44 -3.58
CA ILE A 510 -4.71 9.86 -4.21
C ILE A 510 -5.93 9.58 -3.31
N GLY A 511 -6.08 8.36 -2.78
CA GLY A 511 -7.32 7.94 -2.12
C GLY A 511 -7.23 6.61 -1.35
N PRO A 512 -8.14 6.31 -0.42
CA PRO A 512 -8.12 5.08 0.36
C PRO A 512 -8.55 3.86 -0.46
N HIS A 513 -8.21 2.64 -0.02
CA HIS A 513 -8.72 1.43 -0.65
C HIS A 513 -9.96 0.91 0.09
N PRO A 514 -11.06 0.53 -0.60
CA PRO A 514 -12.31 0.14 0.07
C PRO A 514 -12.21 -1.16 0.89
N ALA A 515 -11.25 -2.03 0.56
CA ALA A 515 -10.99 -3.26 1.32
C ALA A 515 -10.08 -3.04 2.55
N LEU A 516 -9.47 -1.86 2.71
CA LEU A 516 -8.66 -1.54 3.89
C LEU A 516 -9.54 -0.87 4.94
N SER A 517 -9.41 -1.33 6.19
CA SER A 517 -10.21 -0.85 7.32
C SER A 517 -9.82 0.55 7.82
N ASP A 518 -8.58 0.98 7.59
CA ASP A 518 -8.09 2.31 7.91
C ASP A 518 -8.14 3.22 6.67
N SER A 519 -9.19 4.05 6.61
CA SER A 519 -9.38 5.02 5.51
C SER A 519 -8.40 6.20 5.54
N SER A 520 -7.52 6.29 6.56
CA SER A 520 -6.44 7.30 6.60
C SER A 520 -5.20 6.86 5.82
N ILE A 521 -5.13 5.59 5.42
CA ILE A 521 -4.11 5.06 4.52
C ILE A 521 -4.58 5.32 3.09
N MET A 522 -3.77 6.08 2.36
CA MET A 522 -4.08 6.58 1.03
C MET A 522 -3.15 5.93 0.02
N LEU A 523 -3.70 5.44 -1.08
CA LEU A 523 -2.97 4.71 -2.10
C LEU A 523 -2.82 5.50 -3.41
N GLY A 524 -1.87 5.06 -4.23
CA GLY A 524 -1.57 5.60 -5.54
C GLY A 524 -0.77 6.89 -5.45
N LEU A 525 0.55 6.80 -5.59
CA LEU A 525 1.45 7.95 -5.58
C LEU A 525 1.26 8.81 -6.83
N ASP A 526 0.95 10.10 -6.63
CA ASP A 526 0.87 11.12 -7.68
C ASP A 526 1.90 12.21 -7.39
N LEU A 527 2.95 12.25 -8.21
CA LEU A 527 4.09 13.14 -8.00
C LEU A 527 3.76 14.62 -8.18
N THR A 528 2.57 14.97 -8.68
CA THR A 528 2.11 16.36 -8.77
C THR A 528 1.53 16.92 -7.47
N ARG A 529 1.25 16.04 -6.51
CA ARG A 529 0.68 16.41 -5.21
C ARG A 529 1.76 16.93 -4.25
N PRO A 530 1.39 17.75 -3.26
CA PRO A 530 2.33 18.23 -2.25
C PRO A 530 3.02 17.09 -1.50
N ARG A 531 4.34 17.18 -1.39
CA ARG A 531 5.21 16.17 -0.77
C ARG A 531 6.22 16.83 0.19
N SER A 532 5.84 17.00 1.46
CA SER A 532 6.77 17.48 2.49
C SER A 532 7.68 16.35 3.01
N CYS A 533 7.21 15.11 2.90
CA CYS A 533 8.00 13.91 3.07
C CYS A 533 7.53 12.86 2.06
N LEU A 534 8.47 12.24 1.38
CA LEU A 534 8.27 11.10 0.50
C LEU A 534 9.58 10.33 0.48
N GLY A 535 9.51 9.02 0.61
CA GLY A 535 10.71 8.19 0.67
C GLY A 535 10.36 6.72 0.63
N ILE A 536 11.41 5.91 0.57
CA ILE A 536 11.37 4.46 0.47
C ILE A 536 11.91 3.89 1.77
N ASN A 537 11.10 3.12 2.48
CA ASN A 537 11.58 2.39 3.64
C ASN A 537 12.50 1.25 3.19
N LEU A 538 13.71 1.13 3.74
CA LEU A 538 14.68 0.19 3.21
C LEU A 538 15.66 -0.33 4.26
N GLY A 539 16.09 -1.58 4.07
CA GLY A 539 17.30 -2.10 4.70
C GLY A 539 18.54 -1.42 4.13
N MET A 540 19.45 -1.01 5.00
CA MET A 540 20.75 -0.45 4.62
C MET A 540 21.69 -1.58 4.21
N VAL A 541 21.97 -1.71 2.91
CA VAL A 541 22.95 -2.65 2.38
C VAL A 541 24.33 -2.00 2.37
N GLU A 542 25.32 -2.67 2.92
CA GLU A 542 26.70 -2.18 3.00
C GLU A 542 27.36 -2.10 1.62
N ARG A 543 28.10 -1.00 1.37
CA ARG A 543 28.63 -0.65 0.04
C ARG A 543 29.65 -1.65 -0.52
N THR A 544 30.53 -2.19 0.30
CA THR A 544 31.59 -3.11 -0.15
C THR A 544 31.07 -4.52 -0.44
N GLY A 545 29.82 -4.83 -0.06
CA GLY A 545 29.22 -6.15 -0.28
C GLY A 545 29.86 -7.25 0.56
N THR A 546 30.38 -6.91 1.74
CA THR A 546 31.02 -7.87 2.65
C THR A 546 30.10 -8.17 3.83
N THR A 547 29.59 -7.14 4.50
CA THR A 547 28.83 -7.29 5.76
C THR A 547 27.37 -7.66 5.52
N GLY A 548 26.78 -7.18 4.43
CA GLY A 548 25.36 -7.34 4.14
C GLY A 548 24.50 -6.23 4.74
N LEU A 549 23.52 -6.58 5.56
CA LEU A 549 22.59 -5.62 6.17
C LEU A 549 23.21 -4.93 7.38
N ILE A 550 23.31 -3.60 7.35
CA ILE A 550 23.96 -2.79 8.40
C ILE A 550 23.01 -1.87 9.16
N GLY A 551 21.74 -1.84 8.79
CA GLY A 551 20.76 -0.96 9.40
C GLY A 551 19.45 -0.93 8.63
N ARG A 552 18.57 0.00 9.00
CA ARG A 552 17.31 0.28 8.30
C ARG A 552 16.97 1.76 8.40
N GLY A 553 16.33 2.30 7.37
CA GLY A 553 15.93 3.70 7.36
C GLY A 553 15.09 4.06 6.15
N VAL A 554 14.93 5.36 5.92
CA VAL A 554 14.18 5.88 4.77
C VAL A 554 15.17 6.56 3.81
N SER A 555 15.16 6.13 2.55
CA SER A 555 15.80 6.88 1.47
C SER A 555 14.79 7.88 0.93
N SER A 556 15.11 9.18 0.97
CA SER A 556 14.23 10.21 0.43
C SER A 556 14.01 10.00 -1.07
N TRP A 557 12.78 10.18 -1.53
CA TRP A 557 12.49 10.22 -2.96
C TRP A 557 13.18 11.46 -3.56
N PRO A 558 13.97 11.33 -4.64
CA PRO A 558 14.73 12.46 -5.15
C PRO A 558 13.80 13.56 -5.68
N GLU A 559 14.21 14.81 -5.48
CA GLU A 559 13.53 15.95 -6.10
C GLU A 559 13.88 16.01 -7.59
N GLY A 560 12.86 15.87 -8.42
CA GLY A 560 12.90 15.91 -9.88
C GLY A 560 11.52 16.16 -10.45
#